data_AF-A0AAX4AZU4-F1
#
_entry.id   AF-A0AAX4AZU4-F1
#
_cell.length_a   1.000
_cell.length_b   1.000
_cell.length_c   1.000
_cell.angle_alpha   90.00
_cell.angle_beta   90.00
_cell.angle_gamma   90.00
#
_symmetry.space_group_name_H-M   'P 1'
#
loop_
_entity.id
_entity.type
_entity.pdbx_description
1 polymer ?
#
loop_
_entity_poly.entity_id
_entity_poly.type
_entity_poly.pdbx_seq_one_letter_code
_entity_poly.pdbx_strand_id
1 'polypeptide(L)'
;MKKAISQIDIKLTSVAYSFMMGDFDTVIKEAREALSQTDYPQKYKNFFESYLMRSTVLTDPDLSRGELEGRLNELTITDPTLAEKTRKVCLALYDLTIAHQSNDYFEDLSNDFKYQQLEIIYYQALNATLKGDQHRANDLFHKLVSEDESLYIVRKAKQYLEDEGSHL
;
A
#
# COMPACT_ATOMS: atom_id res chain seq x y z
N MET A 1 -2.61 -34.33 -2.90
CA MET A 1 -1.86 -33.82 -4.07
C MET A 1 -1.42 -32.39 -3.76
N LYS A 2 -0.11 -32.12 -3.67
CA LYS A 2 0.40 -30.74 -3.69
C LYS A 2 0.22 -30.22 -5.11
N LYS A 3 -0.61 -29.19 -5.30
CA LYS A 3 -0.73 -28.50 -6.60
C LYS A 3 0.62 -27.84 -6.87
N ALA A 4 1.24 -28.10 -8.02
CA ALA A 4 2.44 -27.38 -8.41
C ALA A 4 2.12 -25.88 -8.46
N ILE A 5 2.96 -25.05 -7.84
CA ILE A 5 2.81 -23.60 -7.87
C ILE A 5 3.04 -23.16 -9.33
N SER A 6 2.10 -22.41 -9.89
CA SER A 6 2.24 -21.93 -11.27
C SER A 6 3.22 -20.75 -11.34
N GLN A 7 3.79 -20.48 -12.51
CA GLN A 7 4.70 -19.34 -12.69
C GLN A 7 4.02 -18.00 -12.36
N ILE A 8 2.71 -17.88 -12.62
CA ILE A 8 1.94 -16.67 -12.31
C ILE A 8 1.72 -16.51 -10.79
N ASP A 9 1.56 -17.60 -10.05
CA ASP A 9 1.51 -17.56 -8.58
C ASP A 9 2.85 -17.03 -8.02
N ILE A 10 3.98 -17.52 -8.54
CA ILE A 10 5.32 -17.06 -8.14
C ILE A 10 5.49 -15.56 -8.42
N LYS A 11 5.11 -15.10 -9.62
CA LYS A 11 5.19 -13.68 -9.99
C LYS A 11 4.30 -12.81 -9.08
N LEU A 12 3.07 -13.23 -8.78
CA LEU A 12 2.20 -12.48 -7.87
C LEU A 12 2.77 -12.42 -6.45
N THR A 13 3.37 -13.51 -5.96
CA THR A 13 4.06 -13.53 -4.66
C THR A 13 5.29 -12.61 -4.67
N SER A 14 6.08 -12.59 -5.75
CA SER A 14 7.22 -11.67 -5.93
C SER A 14 6.79 -10.20 -5.87
N VAL A 15 5.71 -9.86 -6.59
CA VAL A 15 5.13 -8.51 -6.58
C VAL A 15 4.65 -8.14 -5.18
N ALA A 16 3.91 -9.03 -4.51
CA ALA A 16 3.44 -8.78 -3.16
C ALA A 16 4.61 -8.59 -2.17
N TYR A 17 5.67 -9.40 -2.28
CA TYR A 17 6.86 -9.28 -1.44
C TYR A 17 7.59 -7.94 -1.70
N SER A 18 7.80 -7.58 -2.96
CA SER A 18 8.44 -6.30 -3.33
C SER A 18 7.66 -5.10 -2.78
N PHE A 19 6.32 -5.17 -2.79
CA PHE A 19 5.46 -4.16 -2.18
C PHE A 19 5.69 -4.06 -0.65
N MET A 20 5.78 -5.19 0.05
CA MET A 20 6.06 -5.22 1.50
C MET A 20 7.41 -4.58 1.84
N MET A 21 8.39 -4.80 0.97
CA MET A 21 9.74 -4.27 1.08
C MET A 21 9.84 -2.79 0.69
N GLY A 22 8.81 -2.21 0.06
CA GLY A 22 8.81 -0.85 -0.48
C GLY A 22 9.61 -0.68 -1.76
N ASP A 23 9.93 -1.78 -2.45
CA ASP A 23 10.53 -1.74 -3.80
C ASP A 23 9.42 -1.54 -4.84
N PHE A 24 8.83 -0.34 -4.80
CA PHE A 24 7.67 0.03 -5.62
C PHE A 24 8.02 0.10 -7.11
N ASP A 25 9.26 0.43 -7.46
CA ASP A 25 9.73 0.41 -8.86
C ASP A 25 9.67 -1.00 -9.44
N THR A 26 10.14 -2.01 -8.69
CA THR A 26 10.00 -3.41 -9.08
C THR A 26 8.54 -3.80 -9.19
N VAL A 27 7.69 -3.41 -8.22
CA VAL A 27 6.23 -3.68 -8.30
C VAL A 27 5.62 -3.11 -9.58
N ILE A 28 5.88 -1.85 -9.88
CA ILE A 28 5.34 -1.16 -11.06
C ILE A 28 5.79 -1.87 -12.34
N LYS A 29 7.09 -2.18 -12.45
CA LYS A 29 7.65 -2.88 -13.60
C LYS A 29 7.01 -4.26 -13.79
N GLU A 30 7.05 -5.09 -12.75
CA GLU A 30 6.56 -6.47 -12.81
C GLU A 30 5.04 -6.55 -13.03
N ALA A 31 4.27 -5.63 -12.44
CA ALA A 31 2.83 -5.57 -12.65
C ALA A 31 2.48 -5.16 -14.08
N ARG A 32 3.18 -4.17 -14.67
CA ARG A 32 2.99 -3.79 -16.09
C ARG A 32 3.32 -4.94 -17.04
N GLU A 33 4.44 -5.63 -16.80
CA GLU A 33 4.81 -6.84 -17.56
C GLU A 33 3.70 -7.89 -17.50
N ALA A 34 3.16 -8.16 -16.32
CA ALA A 34 2.08 -9.14 -16.13
C ALA A 34 0.75 -8.72 -16.78
N LEU A 35 0.40 -7.44 -16.72
CA LEU A 35 -0.82 -6.90 -17.34
C LEU A 35 -0.77 -6.96 -18.88
N SER A 36 0.44 -6.84 -19.46
CA SER A 36 0.64 -6.97 -20.91
C SER A 36 0.48 -8.40 -21.44
N GLN A 37 0.52 -9.42 -20.56
CA GLN A 37 0.36 -10.82 -20.96
C GLN A 37 -1.09 -11.12 -21.33
N THR A 38 -1.34 -11.63 -22.53
CA THR A 38 -2.70 -11.92 -23.02
C THR A 38 -3.30 -13.20 -22.43
N ASP A 39 -2.46 -14.14 -22.01
CA ASP A 39 -2.84 -15.48 -21.51
C ASP A 39 -3.07 -15.53 -19.99
N TYR A 40 -2.71 -14.47 -19.26
CA TYR A 40 -2.91 -14.39 -17.81
C TYR A 40 -4.40 -14.32 -17.45
N PRO A 41 -4.91 -15.17 -16.55
CA PRO A 41 -6.32 -15.12 -16.14
C PRO A 41 -6.66 -13.77 -15.51
N GLN A 42 -7.85 -13.25 -15.82
CA GLN A 42 -8.31 -11.93 -15.36
C GLN A 42 -8.20 -11.74 -13.85
N LYS A 43 -8.47 -12.79 -13.06
CA LYS A 43 -8.31 -12.76 -11.60
C LYS A 43 -6.91 -12.31 -11.16
N TYR A 44 -5.85 -12.75 -11.84
CA TYR A 44 -4.48 -12.34 -11.50
C TYR A 44 -4.20 -10.92 -11.97
N LYS A 45 -4.68 -10.55 -13.16
CA LYS A 45 -4.57 -9.18 -13.68
C LYS A 45 -5.18 -8.16 -12.71
N ASN A 46 -6.34 -8.47 -12.15
CA ASN A 46 -6.98 -7.65 -11.14
C ASN A 46 -6.06 -7.36 -9.92
N PHE A 47 -5.28 -8.34 -9.47
CA PHE A 47 -4.33 -8.13 -8.36
C PHE A 47 -3.10 -7.32 -8.79
N PHE A 48 -2.53 -7.59 -9.97
CA PHE A 48 -1.40 -6.82 -10.49
C PHE A 48 -1.77 -5.36 -10.69
N GLU A 49 -2.96 -5.07 -11.22
CA GLU A 49 -3.46 -3.70 -11.38
C GLU A 49 -3.66 -3.00 -10.03
N SER A 50 -4.16 -3.72 -9.01
CA SER A 50 -4.29 -3.18 -7.65
C SER A 50 -2.93 -2.77 -7.06
N TYR A 51 -1.90 -3.62 -7.20
CA TYR A 51 -0.54 -3.32 -6.74
C TYR A 51 0.10 -2.18 -7.53
N LEU A 52 -0.10 -2.15 -8.86
CA LEU A 52 0.38 -1.09 -9.73
C LEU A 52 -0.16 0.27 -9.28
N MET A 53 -1.47 0.39 -9.05
CA MET A 53 -2.09 1.66 -8.64
C MET A 53 -1.59 2.15 -7.29
N ARG A 54 -1.52 1.27 -6.28
CA ARG A 54 -1.03 1.65 -4.94
C ARG A 54 0.44 2.08 -4.98
N SER A 55 1.28 1.34 -5.70
CA SER A 55 2.71 1.63 -5.82
C SER A 55 2.95 2.93 -6.59
N THR A 56 2.12 3.22 -7.60
CA THR A 56 2.17 4.48 -8.34
C THR A 56 1.93 5.67 -7.40
N VAL A 57 0.90 5.61 -6.55
CA VAL A 57 0.63 6.68 -5.57
C VAL A 57 1.80 6.83 -4.58
N LEU A 58 2.40 5.72 -4.13
CA LEU A 58 3.49 5.75 -3.16
C LEU A 58 4.85 6.19 -3.72
N THR A 59 4.99 6.31 -5.04
CA THR A 59 6.27 6.61 -5.71
C THR A 59 6.27 7.95 -6.45
N ASP A 60 5.10 8.48 -6.80
CA ASP A 60 4.94 9.70 -7.59
C ASP A 60 4.49 10.87 -6.70
N PRO A 61 5.42 11.65 -6.11
CA PRO A 61 5.08 12.75 -5.21
C PRO A 61 4.40 13.93 -5.92
N ASP A 62 4.54 14.02 -7.24
CA ASP A 62 3.96 15.09 -8.06
C ASP A 62 2.59 14.71 -8.64
N LEU A 63 2.10 13.49 -8.36
CA LEU A 63 0.80 13.01 -8.81
C LEU A 63 -0.29 13.96 -8.33
N SER A 64 -1.08 14.49 -9.26
CA SER A 64 -2.23 15.34 -8.90
C SER A 64 -3.48 14.52 -8.61
N ARG A 65 -4.39 15.06 -7.79
CA ARG A 65 -5.67 14.41 -7.46
C ARG A 65 -6.49 14.06 -8.69
N GLY A 66 -6.61 14.99 -9.64
CA GLY A 66 -7.35 14.76 -10.88
C GLY A 66 -6.73 13.65 -11.74
N GLU A 67 -5.40 13.55 -11.77
CA GLU A 67 -4.70 12.51 -12.50
C GLU A 67 -4.89 11.13 -11.85
N LEU A 68 -4.84 11.06 -10.51
CA LEU A 68 -5.18 9.85 -9.77
C LEU A 68 -6.62 9.41 -10.05
N GLU A 69 -7.59 10.32 -9.95
CA GLU A 69 -9.00 10.01 -10.21
C GLU A 69 -9.23 9.55 -11.66
N GLY A 70 -8.54 10.17 -12.63
CA GLY A 70 -8.52 9.74 -14.02
C GLY A 70 -8.06 8.29 -14.15
N ARG A 71 -6.88 7.95 -13.60
CA ARG A 71 -6.34 6.58 -13.61
C ARG A 71 -7.26 5.58 -12.90
N LEU A 72 -7.90 5.98 -11.80
CA LEU A 72 -8.85 5.14 -11.06
C LEU A 72 -10.16 4.89 -11.80
N ASN A 73 -10.59 5.81 -12.66
CA ASN A 73 -11.77 5.62 -13.50
C ASN A 73 -11.51 4.69 -14.69
N GLU A 74 -10.25 4.48 -15.05
CA GLU A 74 -9.81 3.59 -16.12
C GLU A 74 -9.46 2.17 -15.65
N LEU A 75 -9.67 1.86 -14.35
CA LEU A 75 -9.42 0.54 -13.80
C LEU A 75 -10.14 -0.57 -14.58
N THR A 76 -9.39 -1.62 -14.91
CA THR A 76 -9.90 -2.81 -15.60
C THR A 76 -10.22 -3.97 -14.66
N ILE A 77 -10.14 -3.74 -13.35
CA ILE A 77 -10.44 -4.72 -12.29
C ILE A 77 -11.89 -5.15 -12.39
N THR A 78 -12.12 -6.40 -12.79
CA THR A 78 -13.48 -6.94 -12.99
C THR A 78 -14.16 -7.40 -11.71
N ASP A 79 -13.41 -7.59 -10.63
CA ASP A 79 -13.98 -7.90 -9.31
C ASP A 79 -14.40 -6.58 -8.64
N PRO A 80 -15.71 -6.33 -8.45
CA PRO A 80 -16.20 -5.03 -7.98
C PRO A 80 -15.74 -4.71 -6.55
N THR A 81 -15.59 -5.72 -5.69
CA THR A 81 -15.14 -5.54 -4.31
C THR A 81 -13.66 -5.14 -4.30
N LEU A 82 -12.84 -5.79 -5.12
CA LEU A 82 -11.42 -5.44 -5.25
C LEU A 82 -11.24 -4.09 -5.96
N ALA A 83 -12.05 -3.75 -6.96
CA ALA A 83 -12.01 -2.46 -7.65
C ALA A 83 -12.30 -1.32 -6.65
N GLU A 84 -13.40 -1.43 -5.91
CA GLU A 84 -13.78 -0.44 -4.90
C GLU A 84 -12.75 -0.34 -3.77
N LYS A 85 -12.23 -1.48 -3.30
CA LYS A 85 -11.14 -1.49 -2.32
C LYS A 85 -9.89 -0.80 -2.86
N THR A 86 -9.50 -1.09 -4.11
CA THR A 86 -8.33 -0.47 -4.74
C THR A 86 -8.50 1.03 -4.84
N ARG A 87 -9.69 1.49 -5.27
CA ARG A 87 -10.02 2.92 -5.34
C ARG A 87 -9.89 3.59 -3.98
N LYS A 88 -10.55 3.06 -2.95
CA LYS A 88 -10.52 3.64 -1.60
C LYS A 88 -9.12 3.66 -1.00
N VAL A 89 -8.36 2.57 -1.13
CA VAL A 89 -6.97 2.52 -0.67
C VAL A 89 -6.13 3.58 -1.38
N CYS A 90 -6.18 3.69 -2.71
CA CYS A 90 -5.36 4.66 -3.43
C CYS A 90 -5.68 6.11 -3.05
N LEU A 91 -6.95 6.45 -2.84
CA LEU A 91 -7.35 7.78 -2.38
C LEU A 91 -6.85 8.06 -0.96
N ALA A 92 -6.97 7.08 -0.05
CA ALA A 92 -6.46 7.23 1.32
C ALA A 92 -4.92 7.35 1.35
N LEU A 93 -4.21 6.56 0.53
CA LEU A 93 -2.76 6.69 0.38
C LEU A 93 -2.39 8.09 -0.12
N TYR A 94 -3.08 8.59 -1.14
CA TYR A 94 -2.85 9.93 -1.68
C TYR A 94 -3.06 11.00 -0.60
N ASP A 95 -4.18 10.94 0.11
CA ASP A 95 -4.52 11.94 1.13
C ASP A 95 -3.46 11.96 2.24
N LEU A 96 -3.06 10.78 2.75
CA LEU A 96 -2.11 10.67 3.85
C LEU A 96 -0.66 11.00 3.44
N THR A 97 -0.24 10.67 2.21
CA THR A 97 1.19 10.71 1.81
C THR A 97 1.57 11.86 0.90
N ILE A 98 0.66 12.33 0.04
CA ILE A 98 0.92 13.41 -0.93
C ILE A 98 0.21 14.68 -0.50
N ALA A 99 -1.10 14.61 -0.24
CA ALA A 99 -1.88 15.79 0.14
C ALA A 99 -1.64 16.23 1.58
N HIS A 100 -1.09 15.35 2.42
CA HIS A 100 -0.94 15.54 3.86
C HIS A 100 -2.26 15.95 4.54
N GLN A 101 -3.33 15.23 4.21
CA GLN A 101 -4.68 15.39 4.75
C GLN A 101 -5.11 14.11 5.48
N SER A 102 -5.74 14.27 6.64
CA SER A 102 -6.28 13.14 7.40
C SER A 102 -7.35 12.39 6.60
N ASN A 103 -7.34 11.06 6.66
CA ASN A 103 -8.31 10.19 6.01
C ASN A 103 -8.60 8.95 6.88
N ASP A 104 -9.88 8.74 7.20
CA ASP A 104 -10.32 7.73 8.16
C ASP A 104 -10.52 6.33 7.59
N TYR A 105 -10.18 6.13 6.31
CA TYR A 105 -10.35 4.84 5.64
C TYR A 105 -9.76 3.65 6.42
N PHE A 106 -8.62 3.83 7.10
CA PHE A 106 -7.92 2.76 7.82
C PHE A 106 -8.37 2.60 9.28
N GLU A 107 -9.16 3.50 9.85
CA GLU A 107 -9.46 3.55 11.29
C GLU A 107 -10.20 2.31 11.79
N ASP A 108 -11.20 1.86 11.03
CA ASP A 108 -12.05 0.73 11.40
C ASP A 108 -11.66 -0.58 10.69
N LEU A 109 -10.53 -0.60 9.99
CA LEU A 109 -10.08 -1.79 9.28
C LEU A 109 -9.36 -2.76 10.21
N SER A 110 -9.65 -4.04 10.00
CA SER A 110 -8.86 -5.14 10.54
C SER A 110 -8.58 -6.16 9.43
N ASN A 111 -7.57 -6.99 9.64
CA ASN A 111 -7.21 -8.04 8.71
C ASN A 111 -6.64 -9.25 9.45
N ASP A 112 -6.82 -10.45 8.91
CA ASP A 112 -6.27 -11.68 9.52
C ASP A 112 -4.79 -11.87 9.21
N PHE A 113 -4.29 -11.24 8.14
CA PHE A 113 -2.90 -11.37 7.72
C PHE A 113 -2.01 -10.33 8.41
N LYS A 114 -0.91 -10.80 9.01
CA LYS A 114 0.01 -9.99 9.82
C LYS A 114 0.49 -8.74 9.09
N TYR A 115 0.99 -8.88 7.86
CA TYR A 115 1.51 -7.71 7.12
C TYR A 115 0.44 -6.64 6.91
N GLN A 116 -0.79 -7.03 6.54
CA GLN A 116 -1.89 -6.10 6.33
C GLN A 116 -2.31 -5.41 7.63
N GLN A 117 -2.21 -6.09 8.78
CA GLN A 117 -2.41 -5.44 10.08
C GLN A 117 -1.35 -4.35 10.32
N LEU A 118 -0.07 -4.66 10.06
CA LEU A 118 1.02 -3.68 10.21
C LEU A 118 0.85 -2.50 9.25
N GLU A 119 0.45 -2.74 8.01
CA GLU A 119 0.15 -1.71 7.02
C GLU A 119 -1.00 -0.79 7.49
N ILE A 120 -2.08 -1.37 8.01
CA ILE A 120 -3.20 -0.60 8.59
C ILE A 120 -2.71 0.26 9.77
N ILE A 121 -1.95 -0.32 10.71
CA ILE A 121 -1.41 0.41 11.87
C ILE A 121 -0.55 1.58 11.42
N TYR A 122 0.28 1.41 10.39
CA TYR A 122 1.13 2.48 9.86
C TYR A 122 0.29 3.66 9.32
N TYR A 123 -0.74 3.39 8.53
CA TYR A 123 -1.58 4.47 8.00
C TYR A 123 -2.51 5.08 9.07
N GLN A 124 -2.91 4.33 10.10
CA GLN A 124 -3.57 4.90 11.28
C GLN A 124 -2.64 5.85 12.05
N ALA A 125 -1.35 5.51 12.17
CA ALA A 125 -0.36 6.37 12.83
C ALA A 125 -0.14 7.68 12.05
N LEU A 126 -0.03 7.60 10.72
CA LEU A 126 0.02 8.78 9.85
C LEU A 126 -1.25 9.63 9.97
N ASN A 127 -2.43 9.00 9.99
CA ASN A 127 -3.70 9.72 10.15
C ASN A 127 -3.79 10.45 11.50
N ALA A 128 -3.40 9.78 12.59
CA ALA A 128 -3.34 10.38 13.92
C ALA A 128 -2.39 11.57 13.97
N THR A 129 -1.23 11.46 13.33
CA THR A 129 -0.26 12.56 13.18
C THR A 129 -0.90 13.77 12.51
N LEU A 130 -1.54 13.56 11.35
CA LEU A 130 -2.19 14.63 10.57
C LEU A 130 -3.38 15.27 11.30
N LYS A 131 -4.01 14.53 12.23
CA LYS A 131 -5.05 15.05 13.14
C LYS A 131 -4.49 15.78 14.37
N GLY A 132 -3.18 15.77 14.59
CA GLY A 132 -2.52 16.36 15.76
C GLY A 132 -2.58 15.51 17.02
N ASP A 133 -2.98 14.23 16.92
CA ASP A 133 -3.01 13.29 18.05
C ASP A 133 -1.64 12.59 18.19
N GLN A 134 -0.66 13.36 18.68
CA GLN A 134 0.73 12.90 18.82
C GLN A 134 0.87 11.69 19.75
N HIS A 135 0.06 11.62 20.82
CA HIS A 135 0.13 10.50 21.75
C HIS A 135 -0.27 9.20 21.05
N ARG A 136 -1.41 9.22 20.34
CA ARG A 136 -1.87 8.05 19.58
C ARG A 136 -0.93 7.69 18.44
N ALA A 137 -0.39 8.68 17.72
CA ALA A 137 0.58 8.46 16.66
C ALA A 137 1.82 7.72 17.18
N ASN A 138 2.42 8.22 18.28
CA ASN A 138 3.59 7.60 18.92
C ASN A 138 3.31 6.17 19.38
N ASP A 139 2.17 5.93 20.04
CA ASP A 139 1.77 4.59 20.47
C ASP A 139 1.64 3.61 19.29
N LEU A 140 1.11 4.07 18.14
CA LEU A 140 0.96 3.24 16.95
C LEU A 140 2.31 2.99 16.25
N PHE A 141 3.17 4.00 16.11
CA PHE A 141 4.51 3.81 15.53
C PHE A 141 5.38 2.89 16.39
N HIS A 142 5.32 2.99 17.72
CA HIS A 142 6.05 2.08 18.61
C HIS A 142 5.61 0.61 18.49
N LYS A 143 4.36 0.32 18.10
CA LYS A 143 3.93 -1.05 17.80
C LYS A 143 4.61 -1.62 16.54
N LEU A 144 5.10 -0.76 15.64
CA LEU A 144 5.73 -1.18 14.38
C LEU A 144 7.23 -1.38 14.53
N VAL A 145 7.93 -0.57 15.33
CA VAL A 145 9.41 -0.56 15.34
C VAL A 145 10.07 -1.84 15.87
N SER A 146 9.31 -2.72 16.53
CA SER A 146 9.76 -4.04 16.99
C SER A 146 9.59 -5.15 15.95
N GLU A 147 8.94 -4.85 14.82
CA GLU A 147 8.73 -5.80 13.72
C GLU A 147 9.94 -5.84 12.77
N ASP A 148 9.87 -6.69 11.75
CA ASP A 148 10.97 -6.87 10.78
C ASP A 148 11.31 -5.56 10.04
N GLU A 149 12.54 -5.08 10.24
CA GLU A 149 13.09 -3.85 9.65
C GLU A 149 13.23 -3.92 8.11
N SER A 150 13.15 -5.12 7.55
CA SER A 150 13.06 -5.34 6.11
C SER A 150 11.75 -4.76 5.53
N LEU A 151 10.71 -4.59 6.33
CA LEU A 151 9.43 -4.02 5.90
C LEU A 151 9.51 -2.50 5.73
N TYR A 152 8.97 -1.99 4.63
CA TYR A 152 8.93 -0.56 4.33
C TYR A 152 8.29 0.27 5.44
N ILE A 153 7.10 -0.16 5.89
CA ILE A 153 6.33 0.52 6.94
C ILE A 153 7.07 0.60 8.28
N VAL A 154 7.91 -0.41 8.60
CA VAL A 154 8.71 -0.42 9.83
C VAL A 154 9.83 0.60 9.72
N ARG A 155 10.53 0.67 8.58
CA ARG A 155 11.55 1.71 8.35
C ARG A 155 10.96 3.12 8.40
N LYS A 156 9.79 3.33 7.80
CA LYS A 156 9.12 4.64 7.84
C LYS A 156 8.66 5.02 9.25
N ALA A 157 8.17 4.06 10.04
CA ALA A 157 7.82 4.29 11.44
C ALA A 157 9.04 4.68 12.29
N LYS A 158 10.18 4.02 12.09
CA LYS A 158 11.44 4.39 12.77
C LYS A 158 11.90 5.79 12.39
N GLN A 159 11.90 6.11 11.09
CA GLN A 159 12.25 7.44 10.60
C GLN A 159 11.37 8.52 11.26
N TYR A 160 10.06 8.30 11.34
CA TYR A 160 9.15 9.23 11.99
C TYR A 160 9.54 9.52 13.45
N LEU A 161 9.83 8.48 14.23
CA LEU A 161 10.19 8.62 15.64
C LEU A 161 11.56 9.29 15.84
N GLU A 162 12.50 9.06 14.92
CA GLU A 162 13.81 9.74 14.91
C GLU A 162 13.66 11.24 14.60
N ASP A 163 12.80 11.58 13.64
CA ASP A 163 12.51 12.96 13.25
C ASP A 163 11.79 13.72 14.40
N GLU A 164 10.77 13.13 15.03
CA GLU A 164 10.11 13.75 16.20
C GLU A 164 11.07 13.92 17.39
N GLY A 165 11.90 12.91 17.68
CA GLY A 165 12.89 12.98 18.75
C GLY A 165 13.98 14.03 18.52
N SER A 166 14.24 14.39 17.27
CA SER A 166 15.19 15.44 16.88
C SER A 166 14.62 16.87 16.98
N HIS A 167 13.30 16.99 17.18
CA HIS A 167 12.59 18.27 17.35
C HIS A 167 12.26 18.61 18.81
N LEU A 168 12.69 17.78 19.77
CA LEU A 168 12.59 17.97 21.22
C LEU A 168 13.94 18.42 21.82
#